data_AF-A0A974YJW9-F1
#
_entry.id   AF-A0A974YJW9-F1
#
_cell.length_a   1.000
_cell.length_b   1.000
_cell.length_c   1.000
_cell.angle_alpha   90.00
_cell.angle_beta   90.00
_cell.angle_gamma   90.00
#
_symmetry.space_group_name_H-M   'P 1'
#
loop_
_entity.id
_entity.type
_entity.pdbx_description
1 polymer ?
#
loop_
_entity_poly.entity_id
_entity_poly.type
_entity_poly.pdbx_seq_one_letter_code
_entity_poly.pdbx_strand_id
1 'polypeptide(L)'
;MDRWLQGLVAVACVVVIAAGAYFGLKEIRVSQAAESRRLAEQARQMERLRVSRLTPQECTRMAKETIPDQVGQPARTKEYLKDLFECDDLGRIDASWRAELDKFGIF
;
A
#
# COMPACT_ATOMS: atom_id res chain seq x y z
N MET A 1 4.85 -59.83 26.33
CA MET A 1 4.89 -58.36 26.46
C MET A 1 3.52 -57.92 26.92
N ASP A 2 3.43 -57.43 28.16
CA ASP A 2 2.18 -57.08 28.82
C ASP A 2 1.41 -56.00 28.04
N ARG A 3 0.18 -56.33 27.64
CA ARG A 3 -0.72 -55.46 26.85
C ARG A 3 -0.94 -54.08 27.49
N TRP A 4 -0.75 -53.98 28.80
CA TRP A 4 -0.82 -52.74 29.57
C TRP A 4 0.32 -51.76 29.23
N LEU A 5 1.53 -52.26 29.02
CA LEU A 5 2.72 -51.44 28.76
C LEU A 5 2.64 -50.83 27.35
N GLN A 6 2.13 -51.60 26.38
CA GLN A 6 1.85 -51.12 25.03
C GLN A 6 0.82 -49.99 25.02
N GLY A 7 -0.21 -50.06 25.87
CA GLY A 7 -1.22 -49.01 25.98
C GLY A 7 -0.65 -47.68 26.48
N LEU A 8 0.20 -47.72 27.52
CA LEU A 8 0.83 -46.52 28.06
C LEU A 8 1.76 -45.83 27.06
N VAL A 9 2.56 -46.61 26.32
CA VAL A 9 3.47 -46.07 25.30
C VAL A 9 2.67 -45.41 24.16
N ALA A 10 1.58 -46.04 23.72
CA ALA A 10 0.74 -45.47 22.67
C ALA A 10 0.13 -44.11 23.07
N VAL A 11 -0.37 -43.99 24.31
CA VAL A 11 -0.93 -42.73 24.82
C VAL A 11 0.14 -41.66 24.93
N ALA A 12 1.33 -42.01 25.42
CA ALA A 12 2.45 -41.07 25.52
C ALA A 12 2.84 -40.51 24.13
N CYS A 13 2.92 -41.36 23.11
CA CYS A 13 3.21 -40.91 21.73
C CYS A 13 2.16 -39.93 21.20
N VAL A 14 0.86 -40.19 21.44
CA VAL A 14 -0.22 -39.31 20.99
C VAL A 14 -0.13 -37.93 21.66
N VAL A 15 0.15 -37.89 22.97
CA VAL A 15 0.29 -36.62 23.70
C VAL A 15 1.48 -35.81 23.18
N VAL A 16 2.62 -36.44 22.91
CA VAL A 16 3.81 -35.77 22.37
C VAL A 16 3.53 -35.19 20.97
N ILE A 17 2.87 -35.95 20.09
CA ILE A 17 2.52 -35.47 18.74
C ILE A 17 1.52 -34.31 18.83
N ALA A 18 0.49 -34.41 19.68
CA ALA A 18 -0.50 -33.37 19.86
C ALA A 18 0.11 -32.07 20.44
N ALA A 19 1.01 -32.19 21.42
CA ALA A 19 1.72 -31.05 21.99
C ALA A 19 2.64 -30.37 20.96
N GLY A 20 3.39 -31.15 20.16
CA GLY A 20 4.23 -30.63 19.10
C GLY A 20 3.43 -29.91 18.01
N ALA A 21 2.31 -30.48 17.58
CA ALA A 21 1.41 -29.87 16.61
C ALA A 21 0.80 -28.55 17.12
N TYR A 22 0.39 -28.49 18.39
CA TYR A 22 -0.16 -27.29 19.01
C TYR A 22 0.87 -26.15 19.06
N PHE A 23 2.11 -26.45 19.45
CA PHE A 23 3.19 -25.47 19.48
C PHE A 23 3.54 -24.96 18.08
N GLY A 24 3.66 -25.84 17.08
CA GLY A 24 3.96 -25.45 15.70
C GLY A 24 2.86 -24.56 15.08
N LEU A 25 1.58 -24.87 15.32
CA LEU A 25 0.46 -24.05 14.85
C LEU A 25 0.45 -22.65 15.47
N LYS A 26 0.86 -22.52 16.73
CA LYS A 26 0.94 -21.21 17.40
C LYS A 26 1.99 -20.32 16.75
N GLU A 27 3.15 -20.87 16.41
CA GLU A 27 4.25 -20.13 15.81
C GLU A 27 3.93 -19.66 14.38
N ILE A 28 3.25 -20.51 13.59
CA ILE A 28 2.78 -20.15 12.23
C ILE A 28 1.75 -19.01 12.28
N ARG A 29 0.84 -19.00 13.26
CA ARG A 29 -0.15 -17.90 13.39
C ARG A 29 0.51 -16.58 13.77
N VAL A 30 1.52 -16.62 14.63
CA VAL A 30 2.27 -15.42 15.04
C VAL A 30 3.10 -14.88 13.87
N SER A 31 3.74 -15.76 13.08
CA SER A 31 4.52 -15.33 11.91
C SER A 31 3.65 -14.71 10.82
N GLN A 32 2.49 -15.30 10.50
CA GLN A 32 1.54 -14.71 9.54
C GLN A 32 0.98 -13.35 10.01
N ALA A 33 0.73 -13.19 11.31
CA ALA A 33 0.30 -11.91 11.87
C ALA A 33 1.41 -10.84 11.80
N ALA A 34 2.68 -11.23 11.94
CA ALA A 34 3.81 -10.31 11.78
C ALA A 34 4.04 -9.94 10.31
N GLU A 35 3.90 -10.88 9.39
CA GLU A 35 4.08 -10.66 7.96
C GLU A 35 2.99 -9.74 7.38
N SER A 36 1.72 -9.96 7.74
CA SER A 36 0.62 -9.07 7.34
C SER A 36 0.82 -7.63 7.84
N ARG A 37 1.33 -7.46 9.07
CA ARG A 37 1.70 -6.13 9.59
C ARG A 37 2.83 -5.48 8.80
N ARG A 38 3.88 -6.23 8.47
CA ARG A 38 5.01 -5.73 7.65
C ARG A 38 4.55 -5.30 6.26
N LEU A 39 3.71 -6.08 5.60
CA LEU A 39 3.16 -5.73 4.28
C LEU A 39 2.29 -4.46 4.36
N ALA A 40 1.46 -4.35 5.39
CA ALA A 40 0.65 -3.14 5.62
C ALA A 40 1.52 -1.90 5.91
N GLU A 41 2.58 -2.06 6.70
CA GLU A 41 3.55 -0.98 6.97
C GLU A 41 4.32 -0.57 5.72
N GLN A 42 4.77 -1.52 4.90
CA GLN A 42 5.44 -1.24 3.62
C GLN A 42 4.52 -0.51 2.65
N ALA A 43 3.26 -0.93 2.54
CA ALA A 43 2.26 -0.26 1.71
C ALA A 43 2.07 1.21 2.17
N ARG A 44 1.91 1.43 3.48
CA ARG A 44 1.79 2.78 4.06
C ARG A 44 3.04 3.62 3.87
N GLN A 45 4.23 3.03 3.96
CA GLN A 45 5.49 3.74 3.72
C GLN A 45 5.62 4.15 2.25
N MET A 46 5.31 3.25 1.30
CA MET A 46 5.30 3.59 -0.12
C MET A 46 4.28 4.69 -0.44
N GLU A 47 3.10 4.64 0.16
CA GLU A 47 2.08 5.68 0.01
C GLU A 47 2.55 7.03 0.56
N ARG A 48 3.17 7.05 1.74
CA ARG A 48 3.80 8.26 2.29
C ARG A 48 4.89 8.81 1.39
N LEU A 49 5.72 7.95 0.82
CA LEU A 49 6.78 8.36 -0.10
C LEU A 49 6.20 8.95 -1.38
N ARG A 50 5.13 8.36 -1.94
CA ARG A 50 4.40 8.95 -3.08
C ARG A 50 3.85 10.33 -2.76
N VAL A 51 3.10 10.43 -1.66
CA VAL A 51 2.53 11.72 -1.20
C VAL A 51 3.62 12.73 -0.88
N SER A 52 4.80 12.32 -0.38
CA SER A 52 5.92 13.24 -0.11
C SER A 52 6.57 13.79 -1.38
N ARG A 53 6.52 13.06 -2.51
CA ARG A 53 7.07 13.53 -3.79
C ARG A 53 6.22 14.62 -4.41
N LEU A 54 4.90 14.57 -4.20
CA LEU A 54 3.93 15.54 -4.73
C LEU A 54 3.93 16.85 -3.94
N THR A 55 5.07 17.52 -3.83
CA THR A 55 5.16 18.83 -3.17
C THR A 55 4.37 19.89 -3.96
N PRO A 56 3.89 20.98 -3.33
CA PRO A 56 3.16 22.04 -4.05
C PRO A 56 3.93 22.64 -5.23
N GLN A 57 5.27 22.75 -5.10
CA GLN A 57 6.14 23.21 -6.20
C GLN A 57 6.16 22.22 -7.36
N GLU A 58 6.20 20.93 -7.06
CA GLU A 58 6.18 19.86 -8.07
C GLU A 58 4.84 19.78 -8.78
N CYS A 59 3.73 19.90 -8.02
CA CYS A 59 2.38 20.02 -8.59
C CYS A 59 2.26 21.20 -9.55
N THR A 60 2.84 22.35 -9.19
CA THR A 60 2.89 23.53 -10.06
C THR A 60 3.75 23.32 -11.30
N ARG A 61 4.91 22.65 -11.17
CA ARG A 61 5.78 22.30 -12.31
C ARG A 61 5.04 21.40 -13.30
N MET A 62 4.39 20.35 -12.80
CA MET A 62 3.59 19.43 -13.61
C MET A 62 2.42 20.14 -14.29
N ALA A 63 1.74 21.06 -13.59
CA ALA A 63 0.64 21.84 -14.15
C ALA A 63 1.11 22.67 -15.35
N LYS A 64 2.25 23.37 -15.22
CA LYS A 64 2.87 24.15 -16.31
C LYS A 64 3.27 23.30 -17.51
N GLU A 65 3.79 22.10 -17.26
CA GLU A 65 4.18 21.17 -18.34
C GLU A 65 2.97 20.56 -19.05
N THR A 66 1.83 20.50 -18.36
CA THR A 66 0.59 19.92 -18.88
C THR A 66 -0.24 20.96 -19.65
N ILE A 67 -0.24 22.22 -19.20
CA ILE A 67 -0.99 23.32 -19.84
C ILE A 67 -0.35 23.70 -21.20
N PRO A 68 -1.12 23.74 -22.29
CA PRO A 68 -0.64 24.16 -23.60
C PRO A 68 -0.49 25.68 -23.71
N ASP A 69 0.31 26.16 -24.67
CA ASP A 69 0.54 27.60 -24.87
C ASP A 69 -0.69 28.36 -25.38
N GLN A 70 -1.67 27.64 -25.97
CA GLN A 70 -2.86 28.24 -26.55
C GLN A 70 -4.13 27.57 -26.01
N VAL A 71 -5.11 28.42 -25.70
CA VAL A 71 -6.45 28.03 -25.25
C VAL A 71 -7.14 27.22 -26.35
N GLY A 72 -7.60 26.00 -26.02
CA GLY A 72 -8.31 25.10 -26.94
C GLY A 72 -7.46 24.00 -27.56
N GLN A 73 -6.14 23.96 -27.28
CA GLN A 73 -5.30 22.81 -27.64
C GLN A 73 -5.37 21.71 -26.57
N PRO A 74 -5.16 20.43 -26.93
CA PRO A 74 -5.07 19.37 -25.94
C PRO A 74 -3.87 19.57 -25.01
N ALA A 75 -3.94 19.00 -23.81
CA ALA A 75 -2.82 19.00 -22.86
C ALA A 75 -1.52 18.55 -23.54
N ARG A 76 -0.42 19.27 -23.25
CA ARG A 76 0.91 18.99 -23.83
C ARG A 76 1.38 17.57 -23.56
N THR A 77 1.03 17.03 -22.40
CA THR A 77 1.30 15.65 -22.02
C THR A 77 0.16 15.11 -21.17
N LYS A 78 -0.09 13.80 -21.27
CA LYS A 78 -1.02 13.07 -20.40
C LYS A 78 -0.33 12.40 -19.21
N GLU A 79 0.99 12.44 -19.18
CA GLU A 79 1.82 11.71 -18.23
C GLU A 79 1.56 12.15 -16.78
N TYR A 80 1.37 13.44 -16.58
CA TYR A 80 1.18 14.02 -15.24
C TYR A 80 -0.29 14.18 -14.83
N LEU A 81 -1.26 13.78 -15.66
CA LEU A 81 -2.68 13.97 -15.32
C LEU A 81 -3.03 13.28 -14.01
N LYS A 82 -2.59 12.04 -13.83
CA LYS A 82 -2.83 11.27 -12.61
C LYS A 82 -2.23 11.95 -11.38
N ASP A 83 -0.99 12.41 -11.49
CA ASP A 83 -0.29 13.08 -10.39
C ASP A 83 -0.90 14.45 -10.09
N LEU A 84 -1.45 15.15 -11.09
CA LEU A 84 -2.20 16.39 -10.92
C LEU A 84 -3.54 16.17 -10.20
N PHE A 85 -4.27 15.11 -10.51
CA PHE A 85 -5.46 14.72 -9.72
C PHE A 85 -5.08 14.41 -8.27
N GLU A 86 -4.00 13.67 -8.05
CA GLU A 86 -3.53 13.37 -6.69
C GLU A 86 -3.07 14.65 -5.95
N CYS A 87 -2.43 15.59 -6.64
CA CYS A 87 -2.11 16.92 -6.11
C CYS A 87 -3.36 17.73 -5.72
N ASP A 88 -4.44 17.61 -6.50
CA ASP A 88 -5.73 18.29 -6.25
C ASP A 88 -6.44 17.71 -5.02
N ASP A 89 -6.52 16.38 -4.92
CA ASP A 89 -7.08 15.66 -3.77
C ASP A 89 -6.31 15.97 -2.47
N LEU A 90 -4.98 16.15 -2.58
CA LEU A 90 -4.12 16.54 -1.46
C LEU A 90 -4.22 18.05 -1.13
N GLY A 91 -4.95 18.85 -1.91
CA GLY A 91 -5.09 20.30 -1.71
C GLY A 91 -3.79 21.08 -1.93
N ARG A 92 -2.90 20.59 -2.80
CA ARG A 92 -1.56 21.16 -3.03
C ARG A 92 -1.45 22.00 -4.30
N ILE A 93 -2.53 22.13 -5.05
CA ILE A 93 -2.65 23.01 -6.21
C ILE A 93 -3.22 24.35 -5.76
N ASP A 94 -2.54 25.45 -6.08
CA ASP A 94 -3.07 26.79 -5.83
C ASP A 94 -4.36 27.02 -6.62
N ALA A 95 -5.29 27.79 -6.05
CA ALA A 95 -6.59 28.08 -6.67
C ALA A 95 -6.49 28.66 -8.09
N SER A 96 -5.43 29.43 -8.38
CA SER A 96 -5.15 29.96 -9.72
C SER A 96 -4.85 28.86 -10.72
N TRP A 97 -3.99 27.90 -10.36
CA TRP A 97 -3.63 26.77 -11.23
C TRP A 97 -4.81 25.83 -11.41
N ARG A 98 -5.60 25.61 -10.37
CA ARG A 98 -6.83 24.80 -10.47
C ARG A 98 -7.80 25.40 -11.48
N ALA A 99 -8.08 26.71 -11.39
CA ALA A 99 -8.97 27.40 -12.32
C ALA A 99 -8.42 27.41 -13.76
N GLU A 100 -7.08 27.39 -13.92
CA GLU A 100 -6.46 27.31 -15.23
C GLU A 100 -6.60 25.91 -15.83
N LEU A 101 -6.27 24.87 -15.06
CA LEU A 101 -6.42 23.46 -15.47
C LEU A 101 -7.88 23.11 -15.83
N ASP A 102 -8.85 23.64 -15.08
CA ASP A 102 -10.29 23.49 -15.33
C ASP A 102 -10.72 24.09 -16.67
N LYS A 103 -10.18 25.27 -17.05
CA LYS A 103 -10.43 25.89 -18.36
C LYS A 103 -9.96 25.03 -19.54
N PHE A 104 -8.96 24.18 -19.32
CA PHE A 104 -8.44 23.25 -20.33
C PHE A 104 -9.10 21.86 -20.26
N GLY A 105 -10.10 21.66 -19.39
CA GLY A 105 -10.83 20.40 -19.25
C GLY A 105 -9.96 19.27 -18.70
N ILE A 106 -8.96 19.62 -17.86
CA ILE A 106 -8.11 18.64 -17.17
C ILE A 106 -8.79 18.12 -15.91
N PHE A 107 -9.58 18.97 -15.25
CA PHE A 107 -10.44 18.63 -14.11
C PHE A 107 -11.92 18.67 -14.50
#